data_AF-A0A5N7ARV8-F1
#
_entry.id   AF-A0A5N7ARV8-F1
#
_cell.length_a   1.000
_cell.length_b   1.000
_cell.length_c   1.000
_cell.angle_alpha   90.00
_cell.angle_beta   90.00
_cell.angle_gamma   90.00
#
_symmetry.space_group_name_H-M   'P 1'
#
loop_
_entity.id
_entity.type
_entity.pdbx_description
1 polymer ?
#
loop_
_entity_poly.entity_id
_entity_poly.type
_entity_poly.pdbx_seq_one_letter_code
_entity_poly.pdbx_strand_id
1 'polypeptide(L)'
;MSTENDHQLRDAVMTEFTAAGYSLDQIKLILDRQEGLKHESEEMLTWIKIHRRHLLPETLAEYNLNWDWDENDSNYLLIKEWVDEEFQDELFEHTKRLRDKMQVEMRNLTKFYKSREAKEFSCTKRDPDPRRMYRLYR
;
A
#
# COMPACT_ATOMS: atom_id res chain seq x y z
N MET A 1 9.43 28.79 -6.20
CA MET A 1 8.64 29.84 -5.51
C MET A 1 8.94 29.85 -4.00
N SER A 2 9.20 28.71 -3.33
CA SER A 2 9.47 28.69 -1.87
C SER A 2 10.82 29.28 -1.44
N THR A 3 11.84 29.22 -2.28
CA THR A 3 13.22 29.63 -1.91
C THR A 3 13.38 31.13 -1.68
N GLU A 4 12.61 31.96 -2.39
CA GLU A 4 12.79 33.42 -2.36
C GLU A 4 12.34 34.03 -1.03
N ASN A 5 11.30 33.48 -0.41
CA ASN A 5 10.86 33.88 0.92
C ASN A 5 11.83 33.42 2.03
N ASP A 6 12.42 32.24 1.88
CA ASP A 6 13.35 31.69 2.88
C ASP A 6 14.65 32.51 2.95
N HIS A 7 15.17 32.98 1.81
CA HIS A 7 16.31 33.88 1.77
C HIS A 7 16.01 35.25 2.39
N GLN A 8 14.84 35.83 2.09
CA GLN A 8 14.42 37.10 2.69
C GLN A 8 14.29 36.99 4.22
N LEU A 9 13.77 35.87 4.72
CA LEU A 9 13.64 35.64 6.16
C LEU A 9 15.01 35.49 6.83
N ARG A 10 15.93 34.73 6.23
CA ARG A 10 17.31 34.56 6.73
C ARG A 10 18.05 35.90 6.80
N ASP A 11 17.92 36.73 5.76
CA ASP A 11 18.55 38.04 5.69
C ASP A 11 18.01 38.98 6.76
N ALA A 12 16.68 39.01 6.97
CA ALA A 12 16.04 39.80 8.02
C ALA A 12 16.51 39.35 9.42
N VAL A 13 16.56 38.04 9.66
CA VAL A 13 17.08 37.48 10.92
C VAL A 13 18.54 37.90 11.13
N MET A 14 19.41 37.81 10.12
CA MET A 14 20.80 38.25 10.28
C MET A 14 20.91 39.74 10.65
N THR A 15 20.08 40.60 10.06
CA THR A 15 20.10 42.05 10.37
C THR A 15 19.68 42.36 11.81
N GLU A 16 18.59 41.74 12.28
CA GLU A 16 18.05 41.99 13.64
C GLU A 16 19.03 41.54 14.72
N PHE A 17 19.63 40.35 14.55
CA PHE A 17 20.57 39.81 15.55
C PHE A 17 21.91 40.54 15.53
N THR A 18 22.33 41.07 14.39
CA THR A 18 23.50 41.97 14.31
C THR A 18 23.22 43.29 15.04
N ALA A 19 22.01 43.84 14.89
CA ALA A 19 21.58 45.04 15.62
C ALA A 19 21.51 44.81 17.14
N ALA A 20 21.18 43.60 17.57
CA ALA A 20 21.21 43.17 18.98
C ALA A 20 22.63 42.88 19.53
N GLY A 21 23.67 42.99 18.69
CA GLY A 21 25.07 42.84 19.11
C GLY A 21 25.64 41.43 19.04
N TYR A 22 24.96 40.49 18.37
CA TYR A 22 25.53 39.18 18.07
C TYR A 22 26.47 39.27 16.86
N SER A 23 27.58 38.52 16.89
CA SER A 23 28.47 38.43 15.73
C SER A 23 27.88 37.54 14.64
N LEU A 24 28.16 37.87 13.38
CA LEU A 24 27.74 37.09 12.21
C LEU A 24 28.13 35.61 12.31
N ASP A 25 29.28 35.30 12.89
CA ASP A 25 29.76 33.92 13.06
C ASP A 25 28.94 33.15 14.10
N GLN A 26 28.51 33.81 15.18
CA GLN A 26 27.61 33.21 16.17
C GLN A 26 26.21 32.99 15.59
N ILE A 27 25.70 33.94 14.80
CA ILE A 27 24.38 33.85 14.16
C ILE A 27 24.39 32.69 13.15
N LYS A 28 25.43 32.58 12.31
CA LYS A 28 25.60 31.47 11.37
C LYS A 28 25.66 30.12 12.08
N LEU A 29 26.46 30.02 13.15
CA LEU A 29 26.57 28.78 13.93
C LEU A 29 25.21 28.32 14.51
N ILE A 30 24.39 29.27 14.96
CA ILE A 30 23.04 28.97 15.48
C ILE A 30 22.11 28.54 14.35
N LEU A 31 22.13 29.21 13.20
CA LEU A 31 21.32 28.87 12.03
C LEU A 31 21.68 27.48 11.49
N ASP A 32 22.97 27.19 11.30
CA ASP A 32 23.45 25.89 10.82
C ASP A 32 23.03 24.76 11.79
N ARG A 33 23.08 25.04 13.10
CA ARG A 33 22.62 24.08 14.12
C ARG A 33 21.11 23.87 14.07
N GLN A 34 20.32 24.91 13.84
CA GLN A 34 18.86 24.78 13.70
C GLN A 34 18.48 24.02 12.43
N GLU A 35 19.19 24.22 11.33
CA GLU A 35 18.98 23.46 10.09
C GLU A 35 19.32 21.98 10.27
N GLY A 36 20.43 21.66 10.94
CA GLY A 36 20.76 20.29 11.30
C GLY A 36 19.71 19.62 12.18
N LEU A 37 19.16 20.34 13.17
CA LEU A 37 18.11 19.82 14.06
C LEU A 37 16.78 19.60 13.35
N LYS A 38 16.45 20.41 12.33
CA LYS A 38 15.27 20.17 11.48
C LYS A 38 15.42 18.87 10.70
N HIS A 39 16.59 18.62 10.14
CA HIS A 39 16.87 17.39 9.41
C HIS A 39 16.77 16.14 10.31
N GLU A 40 17.27 16.20 11.55
CA GLU A 40 17.11 15.10 12.53
C GLU A 40 15.64 14.85 12.91
N SER A 41 14.81 15.91 12.97
CA SER A 41 13.38 15.76 13.25
C SER A 41 12.58 15.15 12.10
N GLU A 42 13.02 15.38 10.86
CA GLU A 42 12.51 14.69 9.67
C GLU A 42 12.96 13.22 9.65
N GLU A 43 14.14 12.91 10.17
CA GLU A 43 14.58 11.51 10.35
C GLU A 43 13.82 10.78 11.48
N MET A 44 13.24 11.52 12.42
CA MET A 44 12.29 11.02 13.42
C MET A 44 10.83 10.98 12.91
N LEU A 45 10.60 10.91 11.60
CA LEU A 45 9.29 10.55 11.07
C LEU A 45 8.87 9.21 11.66
N THR A 46 7.80 9.22 12.45
CA THR A 46 7.27 8.05 13.14
C THR A 46 6.82 7.02 12.10
N TRP A 47 7.63 5.99 11.86
CA TRP A 47 7.26 4.96 10.90
C TRP A 47 6.07 4.16 11.44
N ILE A 48 5.02 4.07 10.62
CA ILE A 48 3.83 3.33 10.98
C ILE A 48 4.00 1.90 10.46
N LYS A 49 4.08 0.94 11.38
CA LYS A 49 4.21 -0.50 11.08
C LYS A 49 2.83 -1.14 11.03
N ILE A 50 2.43 -1.66 9.87
CA ILE A 50 1.11 -2.26 9.65
C ILE A 50 1.25 -3.67 9.08
N HIS A 51 0.45 -4.62 9.58
CA HIS A 51 0.46 -5.99 9.05
C HIS A 51 -0.30 -6.08 7.71
N ARG A 52 0.19 -6.89 6.76
CA ARG A 52 -0.48 -7.26 5.49
C ARG A 52 -1.91 -7.76 5.61
N ARG A 53 -2.33 -8.18 6.82
CA ARG A 53 -3.68 -8.65 7.09
C ARG A 53 -4.67 -7.50 7.16
N HIS A 54 -4.23 -6.28 7.41
CA HIS A 54 -5.06 -5.09 7.47
C HIS A 54 -4.84 -4.18 6.27
N LEU A 55 -3.60 -4.11 5.78
CA LEU A 55 -3.23 -3.26 4.66
C LEU A 55 -2.65 -4.06 3.49
N LEU A 56 -3.13 -3.80 2.27
CA LEU A 56 -2.60 -4.42 1.06
C LEU A 56 -1.69 -3.42 0.32
N PRO A 57 -0.62 -3.90 -0.33
CA PRO A 57 0.27 -3.04 -1.12
C PRO A 57 -0.46 -2.41 -2.31
N GLU A 58 -1.50 -3.06 -2.85
CA GLU A 58 -2.34 -2.50 -3.91
C GLU A 58 -3.03 -1.21 -3.47
N THR A 59 -3.51 -1.16 -2.22
CA THR A 59 -4.13 0.06 -1.70
C THR A 59 -3.08 1.16 -1.56
N LEU A 60 -1.92 0.86 -0.99
CA LEU A 60 -0.86 1.86 -0.86
C LEU A 60 -0.37 2.41 -2.21
N ALA A 61 -0.36 1.58 -3.26
CA ALA A 61 -0.02 2.00 -4.62
C ALA A 61 -1.07 2.96 -5.22
N GLU A 62 -2.36 2.73 -4.97
CA GLU A 62 -3.43 3.62 -5.43
C GLU A 62 -3.32 5.02 -4.82
N TYR A 63 -2.97 5.09 -3.52
CA TYR A 63 -2.80 6.35 -2.81
C TYR A 63 -1.40 6.97 -2.98
N ASN A 64 -0.51 6.35 -3.76
CA ASN A 64 0.88 6.80 -4.00
C ASN A 64 1.69 7.10 -2.72
N LEU A 65 1.47 6.32 -1.67
CA LEU A 65 2.14 6.54 -0.39
C LEU A 65 3.58 6.02 -0.43
N ASN A 66 4.48 6.68 0.29
CA ASN A 66 5.86 6.22 0.43
C ASN A 66 5.94 5.11 1.50
N TRP A 67 5.87 3.86 1.05
CA TRP A 67 5.94 2.67 1.90
C TRP A 67 7.04 1.70 1.47
N ASP A 68 7.57 0.94 2.43
CA ASP A 68 8.56 -0.10 2.22
C ASP A 68 8.19 -1.40 2.97
N TRP A 69 8.83 -2.50 2.57
CA TRP A 69 8.75 -3.77 3.29
C TRP A 69 9.68 -3.76 4.50
N ASP A 70 9.23 -4.33 5.60
CA ASP A 70 10.11 -4.57 6.76
C ASP A 70 11.15 -5.64 6.41
N GLU A 71 12.44 -5.29 6.53
CA GLU A 71 13.58 -6.15 6.20
C GLU A 71 13.63 -7.43 7.04
N ASN A 72 13.12 -7.37 8.28
CA ASN A 72 13.11 -8.49 9.20
C ASN A 72 11.85 -9.35 9.03
N ASP A 73 10.71 -8.71 8.72
CA ASP A 73 9.41 -9.38 8.62
C ASP A 73 8.63 -8.97 7.36
N SER A 74 8.65 -9.80 6.32
CA SER A 74 7.88 -9.60 5.08
C SER A 74 6.34 -9.58 5.24
N ASN A 75 5.84 -9.74 6.46
CA ASN A 75 4.43 -9.65 6.82
C ASN A 75 3.99 -8.22 7.17
N TYR A 76 4.93 -7.31 7.39
CA TYR A 76 4.67 -5.93 7.76
C TYR A 76 5.08 -4.95 6.66
N LEU A 77 4.32 -3.87 6.59
CA LEU A 77 4.50 -2.72 5.73
C LEU A 77 4.88 -1.54 6.63
N LEU A 78 5.88 -0.78 6.21
CA LEU A 78 6.36 0.42 6.89
C LEU A 78 5.96 1.63 6.06
N ILE A 79 5.11 2.48 6.60
CA ILE A 79 4.77 3.77 5.98
C ILE A 79 5.70 4.83 6.57
N LYS A 80 6.45 5.51 5.70
CA LYS A 80 7.42 6.55 6.09
C LYS A 80 6.79 7.94 6.22
N GLU A 81 5.52 8.05 5.88
CA GLU A 81 4.73 9.27 5.99
C GLU A 81 3.82 9.21 7.20
N TRP A 82 3.62 10.37 7.83
CA TRP A 82 2.65 10.48 8.90
C TRP A 82 1.24 10.42 8.32
N VAL A 83 0.42 9.53 8.89
CA VAL A 83 -0.94 9.26 8.44
C VAL A 83 -1.89 9.54 9.60
N ASP A 84 -2.89 10.37 9.34
CA ASP A 84 -3.99 10.63 10.26
C ASP A 84 -4.88 9.39 10.48
N GLU A 85 -5.56 9.34 11.62
CA GLU A 85 -6.47 8.24 11.98
C GLU A 85 -7.62 8.09 10.97
N GLU A 86 -8.18 9.21 10.48
CA GLU A 86 -9.25 9.18 9.47
C GLU A 86 -8.77 8.57 8.14
N PHE A 87 -7.54 8.90 7.72
CA PHE A 87 -6.96 8.36 6.50
C PHE A 87 -6.60 6.88 6.66
N GLN A 88 -6.14 6.48 7.86
CA GLN A 88 -5.91 5.08 8.18
C GLN A 88 -7.19 4.24 8.05
N ASP A 89 -8.33 4.76 8.51
CA ASP A 89 -9.63 4.10 8.38
C ASP A 89 -10.06 3.98 6.92
N GLU A 90 -9.85 5.02 6.10
CA GLU A 90 -10.14 4.99 4.66
C GLU A 90 -9.34 3.90 3.95
N LEU A 91 -8.04 3.79 4.25
CA LEU A 91 -7.17 2.75 3.72
C LEU A 91 -7.67 1.34 4.07
N PHE A 92 -8.13 1.14 5.31
CA PHE A 92 -8.68 -0.14 5.75
C PHE A 92 -10.03 -0.46 5.09
N GLU A 93 -10.87 0.55 4.85
CA GLU A 93 -12.11 0.34 4.11
C GLU A 93 -11.82 -0.05 2.66
N HIS A 94 -10.83 0.59 2.04
CA HIS A 94 -10.41 0.28 0.68
C HIS A 94 -9.88 -1.16 0.57
N THR A 95 -9.02 -1.59 1.49
CA THR A 95 -8.47 -2.97 1.47
C THR A 95 -9.55 -4.02 1.72
N LYS A 96 -10.53 -3.71 2.57
CA LYS A 96 -11.69 -4.58 2.80
C LYS A 96 -12.49 -4.76 1.52
N ARG A 97 -12.79 -3.67 0.80
CA ARG A 97 -13.49 -3.72 -0.50
C ARG A 97 -12.72 -4.54 -1.54
N LEU A 98 -11.39 -4.43 -1.60
CA LEU A 98 -10.57 -5.24 -2.50
C LEU A 98 -10.66 -6.73 -2.16
N ARG A 99 -10.62 -7.11 -0.88
CA ARG A 99 -10.77 -8.52 -0.46
C ARG A 99 -12.13 -9.08 -0.82
N ASP A 100 -13.19 -8.32 -0.60
CA ASP A 100 -14.54 -8.76 -0.93
C ASP A 100 -14.67 -9.02 -2.44
N LYS A 101 -14.09 -8.15 -3.27
CA LYS A 101 -14.02 -8.35 -4.73
C LYS A 101 -13.26 -9.62 -5.09
N MET A 102 -12.05 -9.81 -4.56
CA MET A 102 -11.24 -11.01 -4.83
C MET A 102 -11.96 -12.29 -4.40
N GLN A 103 -12.65 -12.28 -3.25
CA GLN A 103 -13.42 -13.45 -2.79
C GLN A 103 -14.57 -13.79 -3.73
N VAL A 104 -15.29 -12.78 -4.24
CA VAL A 104 -16.37 -12.98 -5.21
C VAL A 104 -15.82 -13.56 -6.51
N GLU A 105 -14.71 -13.03 -7.01
CA GLU A 105 -14.05 -13.53 -8.21
C GLU A 105 -13.58 -14.98 -8.05
N MET A 106 -12.91 -15.30 -6.94
CA MET A 106 -12.47 -16.66 -6.62
C MET A 106 -13.65 -17.63 -6.51
N ARG A 107 -14.77 -17.18 -5.94
CA ARG A 107 -16.01 -17.97 -5.89
C ARG A 107 -16.59 -18.21 -7.28
N ASN A 108 -16.54 -17.22 -8.16
CA ASN A 108 -17.02 -17.34 -9.54
C ASN A 108 -16.12 -18.26 -10.38
N LEU A 109 -14.80 -18.15 -10.23
CA LEU A 109 -13.83 -19.07 -10.84
C LEU A 109 -14.07 -20.51 -10.40
N THR A 110 -14.25 -20.74 -9.10
CA THR A 110 -14.52 -22.09 -8.56
C THR A 110 -15.80 -22.70 -9.16
N LYS A 111 -16.86 -21.90 -9.33
CA LYS A 111 -18.09 -22.34 -10.01
C LYS A 111 -17.83 -22.70 -11.47
N PHE A 112 -17.03 -21.90 -12.16
CA PHE A 112 -16.67 -22.14 -13.56
C PHE A 112 -15.92 -23.47 -13.76
N TYR A 113 -14.91 -23.74 -12.93
CA TYR A 113 -14.14 -24.99 -13.01
C TYR A 113 -15.01 -26.22 -12.73
N LYS A 114 -15.84 -26.20 -11.68
CA LYS A 114 -16.78 -27.29 -11.38
C LYS A 114 -17.82 -27.52 -12.49
N SER A 115 -18.22 -26.45 -13.18
CA SER A 115 -19.17 -26.57 -14.29
C SER A 115 -18.55 -27.21 -15.53
N ARG A 116 -17.22 -27.12 -15.74
CA ARG A 116 -16.54 -27.81 -16.84
C ARG A 116 -16.42 -29.31 -16.55
N GLU A 117 -16.04 -29.68 -15.33
CA GLU A 117 -16.00 -31.08 -14.88
C GLU A 117 -17.37 -31.77 -15.01
N ALA A 118 -18.45 -31.11 -14.58
CA ALA A 118 -19.80 -31.67 -14.71
C ALA A 118 -20.25 -31.90 -16.17
N LYS A 119 -19.71 -31.13 -17.13
CA LYS A 119 -19.97 -31.30 -18.56
C LYS A 119 -19.10 -32.39 -19.20
N GLU A 120 -17.89 -32.61 -18.71
CA GLU A 120 -17.01 -33.69 -19.19
C GLU A 120 -17.50 -35.08 -18.77
N PHE A 121 -18.20 -35.20 -17.64
CA PHE A 121 -18.75 -36.48 -17.16
C PHE A 121 -20.15 -36.83 -17.70
N SER A 122 -20.80 -35.96 -18.50
CA SER A 122 -22.17 -36.19 -18.97
C SER A 122 -22.28 -36.96 -20.29
N CYS A 123 -21.18 -37.46 -20.86
CA CYS A 123 -21.15 -38.10 -22.18
C CYS A 123 -20.77 -39.59 -22.17
N THR A 124 -21.29 -40.39 -21.24
CA THR A 124 -21.32 -41.86 -21.44
C THR A 124 -22.53 -42.51 -20.75
N LYS A 125 -23.71 -42.46 -21.37
CA LYS A 125 -24.67 -43.60 -21.47
C LYS A 125 -25.57 -43.37 -22.67
N ARG A 126 -25.14 -43.82 -23.85
CA ARG A 126 -26.09 -44.26 -24.88
C ARG A 126 -26.55 -45.63 -24.41
N ASP A 127 -27.77 -45.73 -23.90
CA ASP A 127 -28.35 -47.02 -23.53
C ASP A 127 -28.28 -47.97 -24.74
N PRO A 128 -27.64 -49.14 -24.61
CA PRO A 128 -27.70 -50.15 -25.67
C PRO A 128 -29.15 -50.64 -25.75
N ASP A 129 -29.80 -50.46 -26.90
CA ASP A 129 -31.14 -50.97 -27.17
C ASP A 129 -31.16 -52.50 -26.89
N PRO A 130 -31.95 -52.97 -25.91
CA PRO A 130 -31.98 -54.38 -25.52
C PRO A 130 -32.56 -55.31 -26.60
N ARG A 131 -33.11 -54.78 -27.70
CA ARG A 131 -33.72 -55.57 -28.78
C ARG A 131 -32.77 -55.97 -29.92
N ARG A 132 -31.48 -55.60 -29.85
CA ARG A 132 -30.50 -55.88 -30.93
C ARG A 132 -29.63 -57.12 -30.72
N MET A 133 -30.04 -58.04 -29.85
CA MET A 133 -29.22 -59.18 -29.39
C MET A 133 -29.74 -60.58 -29.79
N TYR A 134 -30.57 -60.73 -30.83
CA TYR A 134 -30.87 -62.07 -31.36
C TYR A 134 -30.99 -62.08 -32.89
N ARG A 135 -29.86 -62.33 -33.54
CA ARG A 135 -29.81 -63.06 -34.82
C ARG A 135 -28.38 -63.56 -35.02
N LEU A 136 -28.27 -64.78 -35.57
CA LEU A 136 -27.06 -65.60 -35.76
C LEU A 136 -26.73 -66.40 -34.47
N TYR A 137 -27.05 -67.69 -34.35
CA TYR A 137 -26.66 -68.81 -35.23
C TYR A 137 -27.81 -69.81 -35.46
N ARG A 138 -27.96 -70.24 -36.73
CA ARG A 138 -28.69 -71.43 -37.18
C ARG A 138 -27.69 -72.32 -37.90
#